data_AF-A0A352LWZ8-F1
#
_entry.id   AF-A0A352LWZ8-F1
#
_cell.length_a   1.000
_cell.length_b   1.000
_cell.length_c   1.000
_cell.angle_alpha   90.00
_cell.angle_beta   90.00
_cell.angle_gamma   90.00
#
_symmetry.space_group_name_H-M   'P 1'
#
loop_
_entity.id
_entity.type
_entity.pdbx_description
1 polymer ?
#
loop_
_entity_poly.entity_id
_entity_poly.type
_entity_poly.pdbx_seq_one_letter_code
_entity_poly.pdbx_strand_id
1 'polypeptide(L)'
;MNLHGTISLIMPNTENPVRLSPNEQAVVDIQTQVLAGLDNRGVIWQTAAAIVAGYRINIGEDATAFLRKRRKVPTAHFVDWEERVESGEVFGSKGKINFTPDGEKIICHLCGGEFDTLSGTHLNAHGLEDGDAYRELLGLNRNQPLAAPRYSERKRETALRINSAKYFFDTGHRFQQGYDQRRTKPKRPQFVIEHRQISDNKREKGEIPPSRSGLPPNFRALNYAGRFNLYGKSYFFSKKATGPVEILNITDKEITIRGTLKDGSIRERSYKRRR
;
A
#
# COMPACT_ATOMS: atom_id res chain seq x y z
N MET A 1 24.80 -2.37 -48.06
CA MET A 1 23.87 -3.39 -47.56
C MET A 1 22.67 -2.67 -46.96
N ASN A 2 21.58 -2.58 -47.73
CA ASN A 2 20.34 -1.93 -47.32
C ASN A 2 19.46 -2.97 -46.60
N LEU A 3 19.27 -2.81 -45.29
CA LEU A 3 18.30 -3.57 -44.53
C LEU A 3 16.93 -2.90 -44.67
N HIS A 4 16.17 -3.31 -45.69
CA HIS A 4 14.73 -3.12 -45.72
C HIS A 4 14.09 -4.12 -44.74
N GLY A 5 13.96 -3.70 -43.48
CA GLY A 5 13.12 -4.37 -42.49
C GLY A 5 11.80 -3.61 -42.35
N THR A 6 10.81 -3.98 -43.16
CA THR A 6 9.44 -3.48 -43.02
C THR A 6 8.88 -4.04 -41.71
N ILE A 7 8.84 -3.19 -40.67
CA ILE A 7 8.18 -3.52 -39.40
C ILE A 7 6.67 -3.41 -39.65
N SER A 8 6.03 -4.53 -39.98
CA SER A 8 4.58 -4.65 -39.90
C SER A 8 4.18 -4.57 -38.43
N LEU A 9 3.81 -3.34 -38.05
CA LEU A 9 3.09 -3.04 -36.82
C LEU A 9 1.89 -3.96 -36.68
N ILE A 10 1.49 -4.24 -35.43
CA ILE A 10 0.12 -4.63 -35.14
C ILE A 10 -0.77 -3.52 -35.69
N MET A 11 -1.29 -3.76 -36.88
CA MET A 11 -2.48 -3.09 -37.36
C MET A 11 -3.62 -3.59 -36.47
N PRO A 12 -4.44 -2.71 -35.89
CA PRO A 12 -5.76 -3.12 -35.48
C PRO A 12 -6.46 -3.63 -36.75
N ASN A 13 -6.62 -4.95 -36.85
CA ASN A 13 -7.49 -5.56 -37.85
C ASN A 13 -8.94 -5.44 -37.33
N THR A 14 -9.33 -4.20 -37.04
CA THR A 14 -10.68 -3.81 -36.66
C THR A 14 -11.05 -2.69 -37.59
N GLU A 15 -12.11 -2.87 -38.37
CA GLU A 15 -12.66 -1.88 -39.30
C GLU A 15 -13.04 -0.55 -38.61
N ASN A 16 -12.89 -0.46 -37.29
CA ASN A 16 -12.91 0.77 -36.51
C ASN A 16 -11.56 1.02 -35.82
N PRO A 17 -10.78 2.06 -36.21
CA PRO A 17 -9.68 2.53 -35.38
C PRO A 17 -10.24 3.14 -34.09
N VAL A 18 -9.66 2.77 -32.94
CA VAL A 18 -9.99 3.37 -31.64
C VAL A 18 -9.71 4.87 -31.71
N ARG A 19 -10.75 5.70 -31.59
CA ARG A 19 -10.60 7.16 -31.52
C ARG A 19 -10.12 7.55 -30.13
N LEU A 20 -8.84 7.88 -30.01
CA LEU A 20 -8.27 8.44 -28.79
C LEU A 20 -8.55 9.94 -28.71
N SER A 21 -8.83 10.45 -27.51
CA SER A 21 -8.86 11.90 -27.27
C SER A 21 -7.44 12.50 -27.42
N PRO A 22 -7.31 13.82 -27.66
CA PRO A 22 -5.99 14.46 -27.80
C PRO A 22 -5.05 14.21 -26.60
N ASN A 23 -5.60 14.16 -25.39
CA ASN A 23 -4.83 13.89 -24.17
C ASN A 23 -4.37 12.42 -24.11
N GLU A 24 -5.19 11.48 -24.55
CA GLU A 24 -4.83 10.06 -24.59
C GLU A 24 -3.77 9.80 -25.66
N GLN A 25 -3.90 10.45 -26.84
CA GLN A 25 -2.91 10.37 -27.90
C GLN A 25 -1.54 10.88 -27.42
N ALA A 26 -1.50 12.03 -26.74
CA ALA A 26 -0.26 12.57 -26.17
C ALA A 26 0.41 11.61 -25.17
N VAL A 27 -0.37 10.87 -24.37
CA VAL A 27 0.17 9.86 -23.45
C VAL A 27 0.75 8.67 -24.22
N VAL A 28 0.09 8.20 -25.27
CA VAL A 28 0.57 7.11 -26.13
C VAL A 28 1.86 7.50 -26.83
N ASP A 29 1.98 8.73 -27.31
CA ASP A 29 3.18 9.22 -27.99
C ASP A 29 4.37 9.26 -27.04
N ILE A 30 4.18 9.78 -25.82
CA ILE A 30 5.22 9.79 -24.76
C ILE A 30 5.65 8.36 -24.41
N GLN A 31 4.71 7.42 -24.26
CA GLN A 31 5.04 6.03 -23.95
C GLN A 31 5.82 5.36 -25.08
N THR A 32 5.44 5.63 -26.33
CA THR A 32 6.12 5.11 -27.52
C THR A 32 7.56 5.63 -27.58
N GLN A 33 7.76 6.91 -27.30
CA GLN A 33 9.10 7.52 -27.24
C GLN A 33 9.95 6.95 -26.10
N VAL A 34 9.38 6.75 -24.91
CA VAL A 34 10.07 6.13 -23.77
C VAL A 34 10.48 4.69 -24.08
N LEU A 35 9.60 3.92 -24.73
CA LEU A 35 9.88 2.53 -25.10
C LEU A 35 10.92 2.38 -26.20
N ALA A 36 11.05 3.38 -27.08
CA ALA A 36 12.06 3.37 -28.14
C ALA A 36 13.50 3.38 -27.59
N GLY A 37 13.71 3.92 -26.39
CA GLY A 37 15.02 3.98 -25.74
C GLY A 37 15.33 2.83 -24.76
N LEU A 38 14.51 1.78 -24.69
CA LEU A 38 14.71 0.66 -23.76
C LEU A 38 15.14 -0.62 -24.49
N ASP A 39 16.26 -1.21 -24.07
CA ASP A 39 16.80 -2.46 -24.64
C ASP A 39 15.84 -3.67 -24.53
N ASN A 40 14.86 -3.60 -23.62
CA ASN A 40 13.92 -4.68 -23.33
C ASN A 40 12.51 -4.44 -23.91
N ARG A 41 12.40 -3.63 -24.96
CA ARG A 41 11.11 -3.23 -25.56
C ARG A 41 10.20 -4.43 -25.84
N GLY A 42 10.72 -5.51 -26.44
CA GLY A 42 9.93 -6.71 -26.76
C GLY A 42 9.28 -7.38 -25.55
N VAL A 43 10.01 -7.51 -24.44
CA VAL A 43 9.51 -8.12 -23.20
C VAL A 43 8.40 -7.27 -22.58
N ILE A 44 8.57 -5.94 -22.60
CA ILE A 44 7.57 -5.00 -22.08
C ILE A 44 6.27 -5.09 -22.90
N TRP A 45 6.38 -5.15 -24.23
CA TRP A 45 5.22 -5.29 -25.12
C TRP A 45 4.49 -6.62 -24.95
N GLN A 46 5.20 -7.74 -24.88
CA GLN A 46 4.60 -9.05 -24.65
C GLN A 46 3.87 -9.11 -23.30
N THR A 47 4.47 -8.52 -22.26
CA THR A 47 3.85 -8.46 -20.92
C THR A 47 2.58 -7.60 -20.94
N ALA A 48 2.62 -6.43 -21.59
CA ALA A 48 1.46 -5.56 -21.73
C ALA A 48 0.33 -6.24 -22.51
N ALA A 49 0.66 -6.90 -23.63
CA ALA A 49 -0.30 -7.65 -24.44
C ALA A 49 -0.95 -8.80 -23.66
N ALA A 50 -0.17 -9.56 -22.88
CA ALA A 50 -0.69 -10.63 -22.02
C ALA A 50 -1.65 -10.10 -20.95
N ILE A 51 -1.34 -8.94 -20.34
CA ILE A 51 -2.22 -8.29 -19.36
C ILE A 51 -3.54 -7.87 -20.03
N VAL A 52 -3.48 -7.20 -21.18
CA VAL A 52 -4.69 -6.78 -21.92
C VAL A 52 -5.55 -7.97 -22.30
N ALA A 53 -4.94 -9.04 -22.85
CA ALA A 53 -5.65 -10.25 -23.22
C ALA A 53 -6.38 -10.88 -22.01
N GLY A 54 -5.72 -10.94 -20.85
CA GLY A 54 -6.34 -11.42 -19.61
C GLY A 54 -7.51 -10.55 -19.12
N TYR A 55 -7.43 -9.23 -19.28
CA TYR A 55 -8.52 -8.33 -18.92
C TYR A 55 -9.66 -8.31 -19.93
N ARG A 56 -9.41 -8.52 -21.22
CA ARG A 56 -10.47 -8.60 -22.26
C ARG A 56 -11.44 -9.74 -22.00
N ILE A 57 -10.94 -10.88 -21.49
CA ILE A 57 -11.79 -12.00 -21.06
C ILE A 57 -12.80 -11.58 -19.99
N ASN A 58 -12.46 -10.59 -19.16
CA ASN A 58 -13.25 -10.18 -18.00
C ASN A 58 -14.08 -8.89 -18.19
N ILE A 59 -13.63 -7.97 -19.05
CA ILE A 59 -14.16 -6.61 -19.17
C ILE A 59 -14.75 -6.33 -20.56
N GLY A 60 -14.54 -7.21 -21.54
CA GLY A 60 -14.95 -7.01 -22.95
C GLY A 60 -13.81 -6.46 -23.82
N GLU A 61 -14.09 -6.23 -25.11
CA GLU A 61 -13.08 -5.90 -26.13
C GLU A 61 -12.38 -4.55 -25.91
N ASP A 62 -12.99 -3.66 -25.13
CA ASP A 62 -12.56 -2.27 -24.90
C ASP A 62 -11.43 -2.10 -23.87
N ALA A 63 -10.83 -3.18 -23.39
CA ALA A 63 -9.73 -3.09 -22.43
C ALA A 63 -8.45 -2.51 -23.06
N THR A 64 -7.94 -1.42 -22.48
CA THR A 64 -6.65 -0.80 -22.81
C THR A 64 -5.72 -0.82 -21.59
N ALA A 65 -4.43 -1.08 -21.79
CA ALA A 65 -3.42 -1.04 -20.74
C ALA A 65 -2.45 0.12 -20.94
N PHE A 66 -2.28 0.95 -19.90
CA PHE A 66 -1.30 2.01 -19.88
C PHE A 66 -0.08 1.60 -19.06
N LEU A 67 1.11 1.75 -19.63
CA LEU A 67 2.36 1.63 -18.88
C LEU A 67 2.51 2.82 -17.93
N ARG A 68 2.22 2.60 -16.65
CA ARG A 68 2.64 3.52 -15.60
C ARG A 68 4.02 3.09 -15.10
N LYS A 69 4.99 4.00 -15.13
CA LYS A 69 6.22 3.85 -14.34
C LYS A 69 5.79 3.76 -12.88
N ARG A 70 5.73 2.54 -12.33
CA ARG A 70 5.65 2.36 -10.88
C ARG A 70 6.84 3.14 -10.34
N ARG A 71 6.60 4.18 -9.52
CA ARG A 71 7.69 4.77 -8.75
C ARG A 71 8.31 3.60 -8.00
N LYS A 72 9.55 3.27 -8.34
CA LYS A 72 10.34 2.30 -7.60
C LYS A 72 10.46 2.93 -6.23
N VAL A 73 9.60 2.53 -5.29
CA VAL A 73 9.76 2.95 -3.90
C VAL A 73 11.12 2.39 -3.54
N PRO A 74 12.11 3.23 -3.19
CA PRO A 74 13.40 2.71 -2.77
C PRO A 74 13.13 1.68 -1.69
N THR A 75 13.80 0.53 -1.82
CA THR A 75 13.84 -0.53 -0.82
C THR A 75 13.88 0.12 0.55
N ALA A 76 12.88 -0.19 1.40
CA ALA A 76 12.82 0.34 2.75
C ALA A 76 14.22 0.20 3.37
N HIS A 77 14.84 1.34 3.66
CA HIS A 77 16.12 1.35 4.34
C HIS A 77 15.77 1.01 5.78
N PHE A 78 15.88 -0.28 6.13
CA PHE A 78 15.78 -0.76 7.50
C PHE A 78 17.05 -0.32 8.23
N VAL A 79 17.11 0.97 8.51
CA VAL A 79 18.06 1.56 9.44
C VAL A 79 17.41 1.49 10.80
N ASP A 80 18.19 1.12 11.82
CA ASP A 80 17.72 1.16 13.19
C ASP A 80 17.66 2.61 13.64
N TRP A 81 16.51 3.24 13.40
CA TRP A 81 16.35 4.68 13.62
C TRP A 81 16.42 5.04 15.10
N GLU A 82 16.11 4.11 16.01
CA GLU A 82 16.24 4.34 17.45
C GLU A 82 17.68 4.70 17.81
N GLU A 83 18.65 3.90 17.35
CA GLU A 83 20.08 4.12 17.60
C GLU A 83 20.57 5.45 17.00
N ARG A 84 20.19 5.75 15.74
CA ARG A 84 20.60 7.01 15.08
C ARG A 84 19.97 8.24 15.72
N VAL A 85 18.74 8.11 16.17
CA VAL A 85 18.06 9.19 16.89
C VAL A 85 18.75 9.39 18.22
N GLU A 86 19.04 8.33 18.99
CA GLU A 86 19.79 8.41 20.26
C GLU A 86 21.18 9.02 20.09
N SER A 87 21.93 8.63 19.05
CA SER A 87 23.25 9.18 18.74
C SER A 87 23.22 10.62 18.22
N GLY A 88 22.03 11.16 17.90
CA GLY A 88 21.85 12.51 17.39
C GLY A 88 22.09 12.66 15.88
N GLU A 89 22.21 11.56 15.15
CA GLU A 89 22.32 11.54 13.68
C GLU A 89 20.98 11.76 12.97
N VAL A 90 20.29 12.84 13.35
CA VAL A 90 19.03 13.25 12.72
C VAL A 90 19.22 14.58 11.99
N PHE A 91 18.50 14.73 10.88
CA PHE A 91 18.44 15.98 10.15
C PHE A 91 17.54 16.96 10.90
N GLY A 92 18.12 17.74 11.81
CA GLY A 92 17.41 18.76 12.58
C GLY A 92 17.58 18.62 14.08
N SER A 93 16.64 19.20 14.83
CA SER A 93 16.66 19.19 16.30
C SER A 93 15.50 18.35 16.84
N LYS A 94 15.80 17.40 17.75
CA LYS A 94 14.77 16.62 18.45
C LYS A 94 13.70 17.53 19.08
N GLY A 95 12.45 17.09 19.06
CA GLY A 95 11.32 17.82 19.63
C GLY A 95 10.82 19.03 18.83
N LYS A 96 11.50 19.46 17.77
CA LYS A 96 11.07 20.57 16.91
C LYS A 96 11.06 20.14 15.45
N ILE A 97 10.02 20.53 14.72
CA ILE A 97 9.91 20.23 13.30
C ILE A 97 10.61 21.30 12.47
N ASN A 98 11.37 20.89 11.46
CA ASN A 98 12.07 21.79 10.56
C ASN A 98 11.29 22.00 9.26
N PHE A 99 11.33 23.24 8.78
CA PHE A 99 10.75 23.66 7.52
C PHE A 99 11.82 24.33 6.66
N THR A 100 11.59 24.41 5.35
CA THR A 100 12.37 25.31 4.50
C THR A 100 12.18 26.76 4.92
N PRO A 101 13.12 27.68 4.62
CA PRO A 101 13.01 29.09 5.02
C PRO A 101 11.69 29.75 4.61
N ASP A 102 11.16 29.35 3.45
CA ASP A 102 9.89 29.87 2.91
C ASP A 102 8.64 29.21 3.51
N GLY A 103 8.80 28.18 4.35
CA GLY A 103 7.69 27.42 4.94
C GLY A 103 6.89 26.57 3.95
N GLU A 104 7.42 26.38 2.73
CA GLU A 104 6.75 25.59 1.67
C GLU A 104 6.86 24.10 1.87
N LYS A 105 7.97 23.65 2.46
CA LYS A 105 8.26 22.23 2.65
C LYS A 105 8.61 21.95 4.12
N ILE A 106 8.20 20.78 4.56
CA ILE A 106 8.65 20.15 5.80
C ILE A 106 9.86 19.26 5.49
N ILE A 107 10.86 19.30 6.36
CA ILE A 107 12.08 18.50 6.25
C ILE A 107 11.92 17.25 7.12
N CYS A 108 12.15 16.07 6.55
CA CYS A 108 12.14 14.81 7.30
C CYS A 108 13.43 14.65 8.13
N HIS A 109 13.31 14.35 9.43
CA HIS A 109 14.49 14.20 10.30
C HIS A 109 15.30 12.95 10.02
N LEU A 110 14.69 11.93 9.41
CA LEU A 110 15.35 10.65 9.16
C LEU A 110 16.21 10.70 7.89
N CYS A 111 15.73 11.39 6.85
CA CYS A 111 16.41 11.40 5.54
C CYS A 111 16.77 12.78 4.99
N GLY A 112 16.42 13.87 5.68
CA GLY A 112 16.69 15.24 5.23
C GLY A 112 15.88 15.69 4.01
N GLY A 113 14.98 14.84 3.50
CA GLY A 113 14.18 15.13 2.31
C GLY A 113 13.11 16.18 2.58
N GLU A 114 12.79 16.97 1.56
CA GLU A 114 11.78 18.03 1.60
C GLU A 114 10.44 17.54 1.03
N PHE A 115 9.35 17.78 1.77
CA PHE A 115 8.01 17.32 1.41
C PHE A 115 6.96 18.39 1.67
N ASP A 116 5.81 18.33 1.00
CA ASP A 116 4.66 19.16 1.42
C ASP A 116 4.02 18.60 2.70
N THR A 117 3.99 17.28 2.83
CA THR A 117 3.51 16.53 4.00
C THR A 117 4.30 15.23 4.17
N LEU A 118 4.59 14.84 5.41
CA LEU A 118 5.15 13.52 5.71
C LEU A 118 4.02 12.50 5.74
N SER A 119 3.62 12.04 4.55
CA SER A 119 2.57 11.04 4.38
C SER A 119 2.96 9.68 4.96
N GLY A 120 1.97 8.85 5.31
CA GLY A 120 2.20 7.47 5.74
C GLY A 120 3.03 6.66 4.74
N THR A 121 2.90 6.91 3.43
CA THR A 121 3.73 6.24 2.40
C THR A 121 5.22 6.55 2.56
N HIS A 122 5.55 7.80 2.91
CA HIS A 122 6.94 8.19 3.16
C HIS A 122 7.46 7.60 4.47
N LEU A 123 6.66 7.67 5.55
CA LEU A 123 7.02 7.12 6.85
C LEU A 123 7.23 5.59 6.79
N ASN A 124 6.38 4.88 6.05
CA ASN A 124 6.53 3.46 5.79
C ASN A 124 7.84 3.11 5.05
N ALA A 125 8.38 4.02 4.23
CA ALA A 125 9.67 3.81 3.58
C ALA A 125 10.84 3.82 4.59
N HIS A 126 10.64 4.45 5.76
CA HIS A 126 11.54 4.40 6.91
C HIS A 126 11.21 3.28 7.89
N GLY A 127 10.20 2.46 7.61
CA GLY A 127 9.77 1.37 8.49
C GLY A 127 8.84 1.81 9.63
N LEU A 128 8.32 3.03 9.60
CA LEU A 128 7.35 3.53 10.59
C LEU A 128 5.92 3.29 10.12
N GLU A 129 5.05 2.86 11.04
CA GLU A 129 3.65 2.51 10.73
C GLU A 129 2.80 3.75 10.43
N ASP A 130 2.98 4.82 11.21
CA ASP A 130 2.21 6.05 11.10
C ASP A 130 2.97 7.29 11.60
N GLY A 131 2.26 8.42 11.63
CA GLY A 131 2.80 9.69 12.12
C GLY A 131 2.99 9.76 13.63
N ASP A 132 2.28 8.95 14.41
CA ASP A 132 2.43 8.93 15.88
C ASP A 132 3.75 8.25 16.24
N ALA A 133 4.08 7.13 15.60
CA ALA A 133 5.38 6.47 15.73
C ALA A 133 6.54 7.41 15.36
N TYR A 134 6.38 8.21 14.30
CA TYR A 134 7.37 9.21 13.91
C TYR A 134 7.56 10.32 14.97
N ARG A 135 6.47 10.81 15.56
CA ARG A 135 6.53 11.83 16.60
C ARG A 135 7.14 11.31 17.89
N GLU A 136 6.75 10.12 18.31
CA GLU A 136 7.29 9.45 19.50
C GLU A 136 8.80 9.24 19.35
N LEU A 137 9.23 8.66 18.23
CA LEU A 137 10.64 8.43 17.94
C LEU A 137 11.49 9.71 18.06
N LEU A 138 10.98 10.83 17.54
CA LEU A 138 11.72 12.11 17.51
C LEU A 138 11.44 13.03 18.70
N GLY A 139 10.62 12.59 19.67
CA GLY A 139 10.20 13.39 20.82
C GLY A 139 9.36 14.62 20.44
N LEU A 140 8.68 14.60 19.28
CA LEU A 140 7.78 15.67 18.86
C LEU A 140 6.50 15.63 19.69
N ASN A 141 5.85 16.79 19.85
CA ASN A 141 4.51 16.84 20.44
C ASN A 141 3.55 15.97 19.60
N ARG A 142 2.72 15.16 20.27
CA ARG A 142 1.73 14.27 19.65
C ARG A 142 0.82 14.99 18.64
N ASN A 143 0.49 16.25 18.91
CA ASN A 143 -0.38 17.06 18.05
C ASN A 143 0.39 17.89 17.01
N GLN A 144 1.72 17.72 16.91
CA GLN A 144 2.53 18.47 15.95
C GLN A 144 2.10 18.12 14.51
N PRO A 145 1.75 19.09 13.66
CA PRO A 145 1.41 18.83 12.28
C PRO A 145 2.63 18.34 11.50
N LEU A 146 2.45 17.25 10.74
CA LEU A 146 3.47 16.70 9.83
C LEU A 146 3.28 17.25 8.40
N ALA A 147 2.88 18.51 8.30
CA ALA A 147 2.58 19.22 7.06
C ALA A 147 3.25 20.59 7.08
N ALA A 148 3.71 21.05 5.92
CA ALA A 148 4.26 22.40 5.79
C ALA A 148 3.17 23.47 6.07
N PRO A 149 3.51 24.62 6.69
CA PRO A 149 2.56 25.69 6.99
C PRO A 149 1.84 26.20 5.73
N ARG A 150 2.59 26.54 4.67
CA ARG A 150 2.01 27.02 3.40
C ARG A 150 1.18 25.95 2.69
N TYR A 151 1.51 24.66 2.87
CA TYR A 151 0.65 23.59 2.37
C TYR A 151 -0.70 23.57 3.10
N SER A 152 -0.68 23.73 4.42
CA SER A 152 -1.89 23.81 5.25
C SER A 152 -2.75 25.03 4.91
N GLU A 153 -2.12 26.18 4.66
CA GLU A 153 -2.80 27.41 4.21
C GLU A 153 -3.46 27.23 2.83
N ARG A 154 -2.72 26.72 1.83
CA ARG A 154 -3.30 26.43 0.49
C ARG A 154 -4.46 25.45 0.57
N LYS A 155 -4.39 24.44 1.44
CA LYS A 155 -5.50 23.51 1.69
C LYS A 155 -6.70 24.21 2.32
N ARG A 156 -6.47 25.11 3.27
CA ARG A 156 -7.52 25.94 3.87
C ARG A 156 -8.18 26.86 2.85
N GLU A 157 -7.42 27.56 2.02
CA GLU A 157 -7.95 28.43 0.95
C GLU A 157 -8.76 27.63 -0.07
N THR A 158 -8.24 26.48 -0.49
CA THR A 158 -8.95 25.57 -1.40
C THR A 158 -10.27 25.12 -0.78
N ALA A 159 -10.25 24.79 0.52
CA ALA A 159 -11.45 24.39 1.26
C ALA A 159 -12.49 25.52 1.34
N LEU A 160 -12.06 26.77 1.55
CA LEU A 160 -12.92 27.95 1.52
C LEU A 160 -13.49 28.20 0.13
N ARG A 161 -12.66 28.14 -0.92
CA ARG A 161 -13.05 28.35 -2.33
C ARG A 161 -14.11 27.35 -2.79
N ILE A 162 -13.96 26.08 -2.42
CA ILE A 162 -14.90 25.01 -2.77
C ILE A 162 -16.17 25.08 -1.87
N ASN A 163 -16.24 26.05 -0.95
CA ASN A 163 -17.25 26.13 0.10
C ASN A 163 -17.40 24.80 0.86
N SER A 164 -16.29 24.08 1.00
CA SER A 164 -16.29 22.79 1.69
C SER A 164 -16.54 22.94 3.19
N ALA A 165 -16.35 24.16 3.73
CA ALA A 165 -16.76 24.54 5.07
C ALA A 165 -18.26 24.29 5.31
N LYS A 166 -19.12 24.40 4.27
CA LYS A 166 -20.53 24.02 4.36
C LYS A 166 -20.72 22.55 4.73
N TYR A 167 -19.79 21.68 4.37
CA TYR A 167 -19.80 20.25 4.74
C TYR A 167 -19.12 19.96 6.09
N PHE A 168 -18.45 20.94 6.71
CA PHE A 168 -17.84 20.79 8.04
C PHE A 168 -18.82 21.19 9.16
N PHE A 169 -19.63 22.23 8.98
CA PHE A 169 -20.57 22.68 10.04
C PHE A 169 -21.85 21.85 10.17
N ASP A 170 -22.18 21.00 9.20
CA ASP A 170 -23.30 20.05 9.34
C ASP A 170 -22.92 18.79 10.18
N THR A 171 -21.70 18.75 10.73
CA THR A 171 -21.22 17.69 11.65
C THR A 171 -21.22 18.10 13.13
N GLY A 172 -21.92 19.19 13.46
CA GLY A 172 -22.36 19.47 14.85
C GLY A 172 -23.40 18.46 15.33
N HIS A 173 -24.11 17.81 14.42
CA HIS A 173 -24.60 16.48 14.70
C HIS A 173 -23.38 15.56 14.75
N ARG A 174 -23.13 14.92 15.92
CA ARG A 174 -22.43 13.62 15.95
C ARG A 174 -22.79 12.91 14.65
N PHE A 175 -21.85 12.26 13.98
CA PHE A 175 -22.16 11.33 12.90
C PHE A 175 -23.05 10.20 13.48
N GLN A 176 -24.29 10.51 13.86
CA GLN A 176 -25.43 9.65 13.70
C GLN A 176 -25.30 9.27 12.25
N GLN A 177 -25.12 7.97 12.01
CA GLN A 177 -25.31 7.38 10.71
C GLN A 177 -26.73 7.73 10.27
N GLY A 178 -26.92 8.96 9.80
CA GLY A 178 -28.17 9.51 9.34
C GLY A 178 -28.49 8.73 8.09
N TYR A 179 -29.66 8.09 8.14
CA TYR A 179 -30.21 7.28 7.09
C TYR A 179 -30.11 8.01 5.75
N ASP A 180 -29.19 7.58 4.89
CA ASP A 180 -29.18 7.98 3.48
C ASP A 180 -30.53 7.53 2.90
N GLN A 181 -31.42 8.49 2.60
CA GLN A 181 -32.78 8.23 2.16
C GLN A 181 -32.83 7.49 0.81
N ARG A 182 -31.73 7.47 0.05
CA ARG A 182 -31.59 6.66 -1.18
C ARG A 182 -31.21 5.21 -0.88
N ARG A 183 -30.77 4.94 0.34
CA ARG A 183 -30.40 3.62 0.86
C ARG A 183 -31.60 3.03 1.60
N THR A 184 -32.55 2.48 0.84
CA THR A 184 -33.81 1.90 1.35
C THR A 184 -33.65 0.73 2.34
N LYS A 185 -32.41 0.28 2.61
CA LYS A 185 -32.12 -0.67 3.68
C LYS A 185 -30.89 -0.18 4.45
N PRO A 186 -31.03 0.20 5.72
CA PRO A 186 -29.87 0.47 6.55
C PRO A 186 -29.17 -0.88 6.71
N LYS A 187 -27.90 -0.99 6.29
CA LYS A 187 -27.08 -2.12 6.73
C LYS A 187 -26.94 -1.99 8.24
N ARG A 188 -27.85 -2.61 8.98
CA ARG A 188 -27.80 -2.71 10.44
C ARG A 188 -26.39 -3.23 10.80
N PRO A 189 -25.79 -2.80 11.91
CA PRO A 189 -24.65 -3.51 12.52
C PRO A 189 -24.92 -5.02 12.64
N GLN A 190 -26.19 -5.37 12.81
CA GLN A 190 -26.75 -6.71 12.74
C GLN A 190 -26.41 -7.45 11.45
N PHE A 191 -26.36 -6.81 10.28
CA PHE A 191 -25.95 -7.46 9.02
C PHE A 191 -24.49 -7.93 9.03
N VAL A 192 -23.59 -7.17 9.69
CA VAL A 192 -22.18 -7.57 9.83
C VAL A 192 -22.06 -8.72 10.82
N ILE A 193 -22.82 -8.68 11.92
CA ILE A 193 -22.88 -9.74 12.93
C ILE A 193 -23.49 -11.02 12.33
N GLU A 194 -24.60 -10.90 11.60
CA GLU A 194 -25.28 -11.99 10.88
C GLU A 194 -24.37 -12.57 9.80
N HIS A 195 -23.70 -11.76 8.98
CA HIS A 195 -22.75 -12.29 7.99
C HIS A 195 -21.56 -13.00 8.66
N ARG A 196 -21.12 -12.52 9.82
CA ARG A 196 -20.06 -13.17 10.60
C ARG A 196 -20.56 -14.51 11.14
N GLN A 197 -21.73 -14.54 11.77
CA GLN A 197 -22.37 -15.76 12.28
C GLN A 197 -22.64 -16.78 11.16
N ILE A 198 -23.13 -16.33 9.99
CA ILE A 198 -23.34 -17.20 8.82
C ILE A 198 -22.00 -17.78 8.35
N SER A 199 -20.95 -16.95 8.28
CA SER A 199 -19.63 -17.41 7.88
C SER A 199 -19.03 -18.39 8.90
N ASP A 200 -19.22 -18.14 10.19
CA ASP A 200 -18.74 -19.00 11.27
C ASP A 200 -19.51 -20.33 11.30
N ASN A 201 -20.84 -20.32 11.15
CA ASN A 201 -21.66 -21.53 11.01
C ASN A 201 -21.25 -22.37 9.78
N LYS A 202 -20.96 -21.72 8.65
CA LYS A 202 -20.47 -22.41 7.44
C LYS A 202 -19.08 -23.02 7.65
N ARG A 203 -18.23 -22.39 8.47
CA ARG A 203 -16.92 -22.95 8.85
C ARG A 203 -17.07 -24.14 9.78
N GLU A 204 -17.97 -24.07 10.76
CA GLU A 204 -18.28 -25.20 11.66
C GLU A 204 -18.80 -26.42 10.88
N LYS A 205 -19.62 -26.18 9.84
CA LYS A 205 -20.10 -27.22 8.92
C LYS A 205 -19.07 -27.68 7.89
N GLY A 206 -17.90 -27.05 7.81
CA GLY A 206 -16.86 -27.34 6.81
C GLY A 206 -17.19 -26.91 5.38
N GLU A 207 -18.25 -26.11 5.16
CA GLU A 207 -18.66 -25.62 3.84
C GLU A 207 -17.74 -24.51 3.31
N ILE A 208 -17.12 -23.75 4.21
CA ILE A 208 -16.16 -22.68 3.90
C ILE A 208 -14.90 -22.95 4.74
N PRO A 209 -13.70 -22.76 4.17
CA PRO A 209 -12.47 -22.91 4.94
C PRO A 209 -12.44 -22.02 6.19
N PRO A 210 -11.79 -22.48 7.27
CA PRO A 210 -11.80 -21.83 8.58
C PRO A 210 -11.17 -20.43 8.58
N SER A 211 -10.43 -20.06 7.53
CA SER A 211 -9.84 -18.74 7.35
C SER A 211 -10.01 -18.22 5.92
N ARG A 212 -9.90 -16.90 5.74
CA ARG A 212 -9.88 -16.24 4.42
C ARG A 212 -8.75 -16.76 3.52
N SER A 213 -7.73 -17.38 4.12
CA SER A 213 -6.59 -17.99 3.45
C SER A 213 -6.79 -19.47 3.07
N GLY A 214 -7.91 -20.10 3.41
CA GLY A 214 -8.06 -21.56 3.21
C GLY A 214 -7.38 -22.41 4.28
N LEU A 215 -6.40 -21.84 4.98
CA LEU A 215 -5.55 -22.54 5.94
C LEU A 215 -6.25 -22.80 7.29
N PRO A 216 -5.90 -23.90 7.99
CA PRO A 216 -6.37 -24.14 9.35
C PRO A 216 -5.94 -23.02 10.32
N PRO A 217 -6.63 -22.84 11.45
CA PRO A 217 -6.42 -21.71 12.36
C PRO A 217 -5.04 -21.69 13.04
N ASN A 218 -4.36 -22.83 13.13
CA ASN A 218 -2.98 -22.94 13.58
C ASN A 218 -1.95 -22.61 12.49
N PHE A 219 -2.35 -22.47 11.22
CA PHE A 219 -1.44 -22.08 10.15
C PHE A 219 -1.55 -20.58 9.84
N ARG A 220 -0.41 -19.96 9.53
CA ARG A 220 -0.33 -18.58 9.05
C ARG A 220 0.43 -18.54 7.73
N ALA A 221 -0.18 -17.94 6.73
CA ALA A 221 0.48 -17.66 5.47
C ALA A 221 1.65 -16.70 5.71
N LEU A 222 2.81 -17.05 5.18
CA LEU A 222 3.94 -16.13 5.11
C LEU A 222 3.74 -15.17 3.94
N ASN A 223 4.11 -13.90 4.14
CA ASN A 223 4.27 -12.96 3.04
C ASN A 223 5.59 -13.22 2.28
N TYR A 224 5.82 -12.51 1.18
CA TYR A 224 7.00 -12.69 0.33
C TYR A 224 8.34 -12.44 1.07
N ALA A 225 8.32 -11.71 2.18
CA ALA A 225 9.48 -11.46 3.02
C ALA A 225 9.69 -12.51 4.12
N GLY A 226 8.85 -13.55 4.21
CA GLY A 226 8.93 -14.56 5.27
C GLY A 226 8.39 -14.09 6.63
N ARG A 227 7.46 -13.12 6.63
CA ARG A 227 6.76 -12.65 7.83
C ARG A 227 5.33 -13.18 7.89
N PHE A 228 4.80 -13.35 9.08
CA PHE A 228 3.40 -13.66 9.33
C PHE A 228 2.84 -12.73 10.41
N ASN A 229 1.51 -12.53 10.39
CA ASN A 229 0.81 -11.72 11.37
C ASN A 229 0.08 -12.59 12.37
N LEU A 230 0.22 -12.25 13.65
CA LEU A 230 -0.50 -12.91 14.74
C LEU A 230 -0.89 -11.87 15.80
N TYR A 231 -2.19 -11.78 16.10
CA TYR A 231 -2.76 -10.78 17.04
C TYR A 231 -2.33 -9.33 16.77
N GLY A 232 -2.33 -8.92 15.50
CA GLY A 232 -1.95 -7.57 15.09
C GLY A 232 -0.45 -7.27 15.13
N LYS A 233 0.39 -8.20 15.61
CA LYS A 233 1.85 -8.07 15.58
C LYS A 233 2.45 -8.85 14.41
N SER A 234 3.50 -8.31 13.82
CA SER A 234 4.26 -8.94 12.73
C SER A 234 5.44 -9.74 13.29
N TYR A 235 5.58 -11.00 12.88
CA TYR A 235 6.68 -11.87 13.29
C TYR A 235 7.46 -12.33 12.04
N PHE A 236 8.78 -12.40 12.14
CA PHE A 236 9.64 -12.85 11.05
C PHE A 236 10.13 -14.28 11.28
N PHE A 237 9.75 -15.20 10.39
CA PHE A 237 10.20 -16.58 10.44
C PHE A 237 11.49 -16.77 9.64
N SER A 238 11.47 -16.64 8.32
CA SER A 238 12.67 -16.72 7.47
C SER A 238 12.37 -16.30 6.04
N LYS A 239 13.29 -15.57 5.39
CA LYS A 239 13.22 -15.28 3.93
C LYS A 239 13.28 -16.55 3.09
N LYS A 240 13.86 -17.63 3.63
CA LYS A 240 13.98 -18.93 2.97
C LYS A 240 12.81 -19.86 3.26
N ALA A 241 11.79 -19.43 4.00
CA ALA A 241 10.64 -20.30 4.27
C ALA A 241 9.74 -20.45 3.04
N THR A 242 9.22 -21.66 2.86
CA THR A 242 8.29 -22.03 1.79
C THR A 242 7.02 -22.56 2.38
N GLY A 243 5.90 -21.92 2.04
CA GLY A 243 4.57 -22.30 2.54
C GLY A 243 4.16 -21.57 3.82
N PRO A 244 3.06 -22.01 4.45
CA PRO A 244 2.60 -21.44 5.72
C PRO A 244 3.47 -21.92 6.89
N VAL A 245 3.45 -21.15 7.98
CA VAL A 245 4.01 -21.57 9.27
C VAL A 245 2.90 -22.11 10.15
N GLU A 246 3.20 -23.17 10.90
CA GLU A 246 2.33 -23.76 11.90
C GLU A 246 2.65 -23.19 13.28
N ILE A 247 1.61 -22.82 14.01
CA ILE A 247 1.70 -22.37 15.40
C ILE A 247 1.56 -23.60 16.28
N LEU A 248 2.63 -23.92 17.01
CA LEU A 248 2.67 -25.07 17.91
C LEU A 248 2.11 -24.72 19.29
N ASN A 249 2.53 -23.57 19.84
CA ASN A 249 2.12 -23.15 21.18
C ASN A 249 2.00 -21.62 21.25
N ILE A 250 0.96 -21.14 21.95
CA ILE A 250 0.76 -19.73 22.28
C ILE A 250 0.56 -19.64 23.79
N THR A 251 1.53 -19.01 24.47
CA THR A 251 1.39 -18.61 25.86
C THR A 251 1.36 -17.09 25.97
N ASP A 252 1.15 -16.59 27.19
CA ASP A 252 1.25 -15.14 27.46
C ASP A 252 2.65 -14.57 27.23
N LYS A 253 3.68 -15.41 27.36
CA LYS A 253 5.08 -15.00 27.31
C LYS A 253 5.77 -15.36 26.00
N GLU A 254 5.32 -16.42 25.34
CA GLU A 254 6.05 -17.02 24.22
C GLU A 254 5.12 -17.63 23.18
N ILE A 255 5.48 -17.47 21.91
CA ILE A 255 4.85 -18.11 20.77
C ILE A 255 5.88 -19.03 20.13
N THR A 256 5.56 -20.32 20.00
CA THR A 256 6.39 -21.29 19.30
C THR A 256 5.76 -21.63 17.96
N ILE A 257 6.54 -21.56 16.88
CA ILE A 257 6.10 -21.89 15.53
C ILE A 257 7.06 -22.86 14.86
N ARG A 258 6.55 -23.55 13.85
CA ARG A 258 7.26 -24.48 12.98
C ARG A 258 7.01 -24.10 11.53
N GLY A 259 8.04 -24.20 10.70
CA GLY A 259 7.90 -23.97 9.26
C GLY A 259 8.97 -24.65 8.45
N THR A 260 8.67 -24.89 7.17
CA THR A 260 9.57 -25.54 6.23
C THR A 260 10.38 -24.51 5.45
N LEU A 261 11.68 -24.74 5.31
CA LEU A 261 12.58 -23.92 4.50
C LEU A 261 12.66 -24.43 3.05
N LYS A 262 13.21 -23.62 2.15
CA LYS A 262 13.40 -23.94 0.72
C LYS A 262 14.20 -25.21 0.47
N ASP A 263 15.06 -25.61 1.40
CA ASP A 263 15.84 -26.84 1.37
C ASP A 263 15.04 -28.06 1.87
N GLY A 264 13.77 -27.89 2.23
CA GLY A 264 12.92 -28.93 2.81
C GLY A 264 13.13 -29.14 4.31
N SER A 265 14.10 -28.47 4.93
CA SER A 265 14.34 -28.61 6.37
C SER A 265 13.23 -27.94 7.18
N ILE A 266 12.85 -28.58 8.28
CA ILE A 266 11.86 -28.06 9.22
C ILE A 266 12.62 -27.29 10.30
N ARG A 267 12.19 -26.05 10.56
CA ARG A 267 12.76 -25.21 11.61
C ARG A 267 11.70 -24.75 12.58
N GLU A 268 12.02 -24.81 13.86
CA GLU A 268 11.20 -24.24 14.92
C GLU A 268 11.80 -22.92 15.40
N ARG A 269 10.93 -21.98 15.76
CA ARG A 269 11.30 -20.67 16.32
C ARG A 269 10.34 -20.29 17.42
N SER A 270 10.90 -19.72 18.48
CA SER A 270 10.13 -19.15 19.56
C SER A 270 10.32 -17.63 19.64
N TYR A 271 9.23 -16.92 19.90
CA TYR A 271 9.20 -15.47 20.03
C TYR A 271 8.66 -15.08 21.39
N LYS A 272 9.40 -14.24 22.11
CA LYS A 272 8.90 -13.63 23.34
C LYS A 272 7.82 -12.59 23.00
N ARG A 273 6.64 -12.71 23.61
CA ARG A 273 5.62 -11.66 23.55
C ARG A 273 6.01 -10.57 24.53
N ARG A 274 6.38 -9.39 24.02
CA ARG A 274 6.30 -8.16 24.82
C ARG A 274 4.82 -7.93 25.15
N ARG A 275 4.50 -7.91 26.45
CA ARG A 275 3.21 -7.47 26.96
C ARG A 275 2.95 -6.05 26.50
#